data_AF-A0A842STD2-F1
#
_entry.id   AF-A0A842STD2-F1
#
_cell.length_a   1.000
_cell.length_b   1.000
_cell.length_c   1.000
_cell.angle_alpha   90.00
_cell.angle_beta   90.00
_cell.angle_gamma   90.00
#
_symmetry.space_group_name_H-M   'P 1'
#
loop_
_entity.id
_entity.type
_entity.pdbx_description
1 polymer ?
#
loop_
_entity_poly.entity_id
_entity_poly.type
_entity_poly.pdbx_seq_one_letter_code
_entity_poly.pdbx_strand_id
1 'polypeptide(L)'
;MTRVGGLALWWALFYLIIALVAAPLFINGGEGFVQMFMSKRVFVFVAISAVAWVLPVIIDKLPLFIQDNMWFQILIALSPPWLIFLIFSGEDNKALNVMRKIWILIWIFLLIVTAIGVISKTNVPTELQGQYDFKPLEAFGDVADYVKDSVGGAVRRLIGVPGQLGTFVKRNLNDSIGHSFMGQVDPYSERDLGVQFTEIRTFSSEFYEGEEVVVWADIQGETFKDIIRLNMRCYAVGPEKQVYDGIIETNGVEQDLLVIKMREKIGVQCRFDDLPAGYYDVRVAGAFNFRTWAYVPYYFAPDELIKGLWAQDLDPAAEAGIPSRPVAIYTNGPVQLGLASEYDQPIPVDPSDPVRALPPFGASVINQWADGEVSQVRYISLLVPDEFTLVKCDRDPVRGSREQPGWSSNEETGYREYRFENIQNPNMFFESATCFLSLEGGSLAEKQRTAQRLVGGYDLVMKTFAAKTEYLYTIEDGVRVQVKEKGVGR
;
A
#
# COMPACT_ATOMS: atom_id res chain seq x y z
N MET A 1 -19.11 -18.85 -27.46
CA MET A 1 -20.59 -18.89 -27.39
C MET A 1 -21.04 -20.24 -26.86
N THR A 2 -21.65 -20.36 -25.69
CA THR A 2 -21.11 -20.10 -24.35
C THR A 2 -22.02 -20.85 -23.37
N ARG A 3 -21.46 -21.63 -22.42
CA ARG A 3 -22.20 -22.15 -21.25
C ARG A 3 -22.90 -21.03 -20.46
N VAL A 4 -22.40 -19.80 -20.58
CA VAL A 4 -22.96 -18.57 -19.98
C VAL A 4 -24.36 -18.23 -20.50
N GLY A 5 -24.68 -18.52 -21.77
CA GLY A 5 -26.00 -18.19 -22.35
C GLY A 5 -27.15 -19.00 -21.73
N GLY A 6 -26.89 -20.25 -21.33
CA GLY A 6 -27.89 -21.11 -20.69
C GLY A 6 -28.26 -20.61 -19.30
N LEU A 7 -27.27 -20.25 -18.48
CA LEU A 7 -27.51 -19.80 -17.10
C LEU A 7 -28.31 -18.50 -17.05
N ALA A 8 -28.00 -17.55 -17.94
CA ALA A 8 -28.70 -16.26 -18.02
C ALA A 8 -30.20 -16.42 -18.35
N LEU A 9 -30.55 -17.39 -19.18
CA LEU A 9 -31.95 -17.67 -19.53
C LEU A 9 -32.73 -18.23 -18.33
N TRP A 10 -32.11 -19.14 -17.56
CA TRP A 10 -32.72 -19.70 -16.34
C TRP A 10 -32.94 -18.64 -15.26
N TRP A 11 -31.99 -17.73 -15.07
CA TRP A 11 -32.15 -16.59 -14.15
C TRP A 11 -33.28 -15.66 -14.58
N ALA A 12 -33.39 -15.38 -15.88
CA ALA A 12 -34.49 -14.55 -16.41
C ALA A 12 -35.86 -15.20 -16.16
N LEU A 13 -35.97 -16.52 -16.37
CA LEU A 13 -37.19 -17.28 -16.10
C LEU A 13 -37.53 -17.29 -14.60
N PHE A 14 -36.54 -17.49 -13.74
CA PHE A 14 -36.72 -17.46 -12.29
C PHE A 14 -37.22 -16.08 -11.79
N TYR A 15 -36.60 -15.00 -12.25
CA TYR A 15 -37.02 -13.64 -11.89
C TYR A 15 -38.40 -13.28 -12.42
N LEU A 16 -38.74 -13.72 -13.63
CA LEU A 16 -40.10 -13.56 -14.18
C LEU A 16 -41.13 -14.29 -13.32
N ILE A 17 -40.85 -15.53 -12.92
CA ILE A 17 -41.74 -16.32 -12.06
C ILE A 17 -41.93 -15.63 -10.70
N ILE A 18 -40.86 -15.18 -10.05
CA ILE A 18 -40.97 -14.47 -8.77
C ILE A 18 -41.76 -13.17 -8.93
N ALA A 19 -41.52 -12.39 -9.98
CA ALA A 19 -42.27 -11.16 -10.23
C ALA A 19 -43.77 -11.44 -10.43
N LEU A 20 -44.12 -12.52 -11.14
CA LEU A 20 -45.50 -12.97 -11.32
C LEU A 20 -46.14 -13.46 -10.01
N VAL A 21 -45.38 -14.16 -9.15
CA VAL A 21 -45.84 -14.63 -7.84
C VAL A 21 -45.96 -13.49 -6.83
N ALA A 22 -45.16 -12.43 -6.95
CA ALA A 22 -45.21 -11.27 -6.08
C ALA A 22 -46.36 -10.32 -6.45
N ALA A 23 -46.76 -10.26 -7.73
CA ALA A 23 -47.81 -9.35 -8.21
C ALA A 23 -49.14 -9.41 -7.41
N PRO A 24 -49.67 -10.59 -7.00
CA PRO A 24 -50.89 -10.68 -6.21
C PRO A 24 -50.79 -10.08 -4.80
N LEU A 25 -49.61 -10.07 -4.18
CA LEU A 25 -49.40 -9.50 -2.85
C LEU A 25 -49.55 -7.97 -2.83
N PHE A 26 -49.53 -7.34 -4.00
CA PHE A 26 -49.75 -5.90 -4.17
C PHE A 26 -51.20 -5.55 -4.52
N ILE A 27 -52.08 -6.55 -4.61
CA ILE A 27 -53.51 -6.38 -4.83
C ILE A 27 -54.16 -6.10 -3.47
N ASN A 28 -54.10 -4.85 -3.02
CA ASN A 28 -55.03 -4.36 -2.01
C ASN A 28 -56.29 -3.85 -2.71
N GLY A 29 -57.36 -4.65 -2.64
CA GLY A 29 -58.73 -4.18 -2.81
C GLY A 29 -59.20 -3.89 -4.25
N GLY A 30 -59.77 -4.90 -4.90
CA GLY A 30 -60.90 -4.71 -5.83
C GLY A 30 -60.63 -4.23 -7.26
N GLU A 31 -59.42 -3.78 -7.62
CA GLU A 31 -59.13 -3.38 -9.00
C GLU A 31 -58.95 -4.62 -9.91
N GLY A 32 -59.68 -4.65 -11.03
CA GLY A 32 -59.66 -5.77 -11.97
C GLY A 32 -58.29 -5.97 -12.63
N PHE A 33 -57.94 -7.23 -12.90
CA PHE A 33 -56.66 -7.70 -13.47
C PHE A 33 -56.15 -6.91 -14.70
N VAL A 34 -57.04 -6.32 -15.49
CA VAL A 34 -56.67 -5.54 -16.69
C VAL A 34 -56.19 -4.12 -16.36
N GLN A 35 -56.75 -3.45 -15.34
CA GLN A 35 -56.26 -2.14 -14.89
C GLN A 35 -54.89 -2.26 -14.20
N MET A 36 -54.58 -3.44 -13.66
CA MET A 36 -53.28 -3.77 -13.06
C MET A 36 -52.12 -3.64 -14.05
N PHE A 37 -52.24 -4.24 -15.25
CA PHE A 37 -51.22 -4.18 -16.30
C PHE A 37 -51.00 -2.77 -16.87
N MET A 38 -52.02 -1.90 -16.77
CA MET A 38 -51.95 -0.51 -17.21
C MET A 38 -51.44 0.45 -16.13
N SER A 39 -51.18 -0.03 -14.91
CA SER A 39 -50.68 0.83 -13.84
C SER A 39 -49.21 1.21 -14.08
N LYS A 40 -48.88 2.49 -13.88
CA LYS A 40 -47.50 3.00 -13.98
C LYS A 40 -46.51 2.21 -13.10
N ARG A 41 -47.00 1.59 -12.02
CA ARG A 41 -46.21 0.77 -11.09
C ARG A 41 -45.70 -0.51 -11.75
N VAL A 42 -46.55 -1.23 -12.50
CA VAL A 42 -46.12 -2.44 -13.22
C VAL A 42 -45.05 -2.12 -14.26
N PHE A 43 -45.16 -0.99 -14.97
CA PHE A 43 -44.14 -0.54 -15.91
C PHE A 43 -42.79 -0.27 -15.22
N VAL A 44 -42.80 0.35 -14.04
CA VAL A 44 -41.59 0.57 -13.23
C VAL A 44 -40.96 -0.77 -12.81
N PHE A 45 -41.74 -1.76 -12.41
CA PHE A 45 -41.22 -3.09 -12.04
C PHE A 45 -40.62 -3.84 -13.24
N VAL A 46 -41.29 -3.80 -14.39
CA VAL A 46 -40.77 -4.40 -15.62
C VAL A 46 -39.48 -3.70 -16.06
N ALA A 47 -39.41 -2.36 -15.98
CA ALA A 47 -38.22 -1.60 -16.31
C ALA A 47 -37.04 -1.90 -15.36
N ILE A 48 -37.27 -1.98 -14.05
CA ILE A 48 -36.24 -2.33 -13.06
C ILE A 48 -35.76 -3.77 -13.26
N SER A 49 -36.66 -4.71 -13.55
CA SER A 49 -36.30 -6.10 -13.87
C SER A 49 -35.51 -6.21 -15.19
N ALA A 50 -35.82 -5.37 -16.18
CA ALA A 50 -35.05 -5.30 -17.42
C ALA A 50 -33.63 -4.76 -17.18
N VAL A 51 -33.45 -3.77 -16.29
CA VAL A 51 -32.11 -3.29 -15.88
C VAL A 51 -31.30 -4.41 -15.22
N ALA A 52 -31.94 -5.22 -14.35
CA ALA A 52 -31.29 -6.37 -13.72
C ALA A 52 -30.84 -7.43 -14.74
N TRP A 53 -31.48 -7.51 -15.91
CA TRP A 53 -31.10 -8.39 -17.01
C TRP A 53 -29.90 -7.87 -17.80
N VAL A 54 -29.78 -6.55 -17.95
CA VAL A 54 -28.65 -5.91 -18.66
C VAL A 54 -27.41 -5.80 -17.77
N LEU A 55 -27.59 -5.73 -16.44
CA LEU A 55 -26.50 -5.53 -15.49
C LEU A 55 -25.35 -6.55 -15.60
N PRO A 56 -25.59 -7.88 -15.71
CA PRO A 56 -24.51 -8.85 -15.90
C PRO A 56 -23.70 -8.63 -17.18
N VAL A 57 -24.36 -8.18 -18.27
CA VAL A 57 -23.70 -7.88 -19.55
C VAL A 57 -22.83 -6.61 -19.43
N ILE A 58 -23.29 -5.62 -18.66
CA ILE A 58 -22.49 -4.42 -18.35
C ILE A 58 -21.29 -4.79 -17.48
N ILE A 59 -21.48 -5.66 -16.47
CA ILE A 59 -20.41 -6.12 -15.57
C ILE A 59 -19.34 -6.92 -16.32
N ASP A 60 -19.74 -7.70 -17.32
CA ASP A 60 -18.82 -8.43 -18.21
C ASP A 60 -17.92 -7.50 -19.05
N LYS A 61 -18.23 -6.19 -19.08
CA LYS A 61 -17.42 -5.15 -19.72
C LYS A 61 -16.69 -4.24 -18.72
N LEU A 62 -16.96 -4.38 -17.42
CA LEU A 62 -16.23 -3.67 -16.37
C LEU A 62 -14.89 -4.39 -16.08
N PRO A 63 -13.85 -3.66 -15.64
CA PRO A 63 -12.51 -4.20 -15.43
C PRO A 63 -12.47 -5.42 -14.48
N LEU A 64 -11.49 -6.29 -14.74
CA LEU A 64 -11.32 -7.69 -14.29
C LEU A 64 -11.65 -8.03 -12.82
N PHE A 65 -11.54 -7.08 -11.88
CA PHE A 65 -11.65 -7.39 -10.45
C PHE A 65 -13.05 -7.85 -9.99
N ILE A 66 -14.10 -7.51 -10.73
CA ILE A 66 -15.49 -7.87 -10.37
C ILE A 66 -15.89 -9.24 -10.94
N GLN A 67 -15.25 -9.68 -12.03
CA GLN A 67 -15.71 -10.84 -12.80
C GLN A 67 -15.42 -12.17 -12.09
N ASP A 68 -14.30 -12.27 -11.38
CA ASP A 68 -13.83 -13.52 -10.75
C ASP A 68 -14.36 -13.77 -9.33
N ASN A 69 -15.17 -12.85 -8.80
CA ASN A 69 -15.75 -13.01 -7.47
C ASN A 69 -17.14 -13.67 -7.57
N MET A 70 -17.15 -15.01 -7.50
CA MET A 70 -18.38 -15.83 -7.49
C MET A 70 -19.42 -15.34 -6.47
N TRP A 71 -18.98 -14.85 -5.31
CA TRP A 71 -19.88 -14.32 -4.29
C TRP A 71 -20.59 -13.06 -4.75
N PHE A 72 -19.92 -12.16 -5.46
CA PHE A 72 -20.53 -10.96 -6.03
C PHE A 72 -21.59 -11.31 -7.09
N GLN A 73 -21.33 -12.34 -7.91
CA GLN A 73 -22.32 -12.84 -8.88
C GLN A 73 -23.54 -13.44 -8.18
N ILE A 74 -23.35 -14.24 -7.13
CA ILE A 74 -24.43 -14.76 -6.28
C ILE A 74 -25.19 -13.61 -5.63
N LEU A 75 -24.51 -12.55 -5.20
CA LEU A 75 -25.09 -11.40 -4.55
C LEU A 75 -26.07 -10.67 -5.48
N ILE A 76 -25.65 -10.40 -6.72
CA ILE A 76 -26.51 -9.82 -7.75
C ILE A 76 -27.65 -10.77 -8.15
N ALA A 77 -27.39 -12.08 -8.18
CA ALA A 77 -28.38 -13.09 -8.53
C ALA A 77 -29.43 -13.36 -7.44
N LEU A 78 -29.12 -13.07 -6.16
CA LEU A 78 -30.06 -13.22 -5.05
C LEU A 78 -30.81 -11.93 -4.74
N SER A 79 -30.40 -10.79 -5.29
CA SER A 79 -30.94 -9.48 -4.90
C SER A 79 -31.47 -8.67 -6.09
N PRO A 80 -32.58 -9.09 -6.69
CA PRO A 80 -33.13 -8.33 -7.79
C PRO A 80 -33.48 -6.91 -7.31
N PRO A 81 -33.09 -5.86 -8.05
CA PRO A 81 -33.27 -4.47 -7.66
C PRO A 81 -34.71 -4.08 -7.31
N TRP A 82 -35.72 -4.78 -7.86
CA TRP A 82 -37.12 -4.54 -7.54
C TRP A 82 -37.50 -4.99 -6.12
N LEU A 83 -36.86 -6.02 -5.58
CA LEU A 83 -37.07 -6.49 -4.20
C LEU A 83 -36.56 -5.46 -3.20
N ILE A 84 -35.41 -4.85 -3.51
CA ILE A 84 -34.88 -3.68 -2.79
C ILE A 84 -35.89 -2.54 -2.87
N PHE A 85 -36.32 -2.18 -4.08
CA PHE A 85 -37.31 -1.12 -4.26
C PHE A 85 -38.58 -1.37 -3.44
N LEU A 86 -39.14 -2.58 -3.45
CA LEU A 86 -40.34 -2.92 -2.68
C LEU A 86 -40.14 -2.80 -1.17
N ILE A 87 -39.02 -3.30 -0.68
CA ILE A 87 -38.68 -3.26 0.74
C ILE A 87 -38.53 -1.80 1.23
N PHE A 88 -38.01 -0.91 0.39
CA PHE A 88 -37.72 0.48 0.75
C PHE A 88 -38.82 1.48 0.36
N SER A 89 -39.71 1.15 -0.58
CA SER A 89 -40.79 2.03 -1.05
C SER A 89 -42.16 1.78 -0.41
N GLY A 90 -42.35 0.64 0.26
CA GLY A 90 -43.61 0.33 0.94
C GLY A 90 -43.88 1.24 2.13
N GLU A 91 -45.12 1.72 2.25
CA GLU A 91 -45.66 2.41 3.44
C GLU A 91 -45.49 1.54 4.70
N ASP A 92 -45.51 2.16 5.90
CA ASP A 92 -45.18 1.59 7.21
C ASP A 92 -46.05 0.38 7.64
N ASN A 93 -45.89 -0.74 6.94
CA ASN A 93 -46.42 -2.03 7.32
C ASN A 93 -45.39 -2.75 8.18
N LYS A 94 -45.81 -3.23 9.36
CA LYS A 94 -44.97 -3.99 10.28
C LYS A 94 -44.28 -5.18 9.60
N ALA A 95 -44.97 -5.88 8.68
CA ALA A 95 -44.40 -7.01 7.95
C ALA A 95 -43.27 -6.58 7.00
N LEU A 96 -43.45 -5.47 6.27
CA LEU A 96 -42.42 -4.93 5.39
C LEU A 96 -41.21 -4.41 6.17
N ASN A 97 -41.44 -3.79 7.34
CA ASN A 97 -40.35 -3.35 8.21
C ASN A 97 -39.53 -4.52 8.79
N VAL A 98 -40.16 -5.66 9.09
CA VAL A 98 -39.43 -6.88 9.49
C VAL A 98 -38.63 -7.44 8.31
N MET A 99 -39.25 -7.55 7.14
CA MET A 99 -38.56 -8.00 5.91
C MET A 99 -37.39 -7.08 5.55
N ARG A 100 -37.53 -5.77 5.72
CA ARG A 100 -36.46 -4.78 5.53
C ARG A 100 -35.27 -5.05 6.42
N LYS A 101 -35.49 -5.29 7.72
CA LYS A 101 -34.42 -5.60 8.67
C LYS A 101 -33.71 -6.90 8.33
N ILE A 102 -34.46 -7.96 8.03
CA ILE A 102 -33.89 -9.26 7.63
C ILE A 102 -33.05 -9.10 6.36
N TRP A 103 -33.56 -8.35 5.38
CA TRP A 103 -32.86 -8.12 4.12
C TRP A 103 -31.55 -7.34 4.31
N ILE A 104 -31.57 -6.26 5.09
CA ILE A 104 -30.35 -5.50 5.43
C ILE A 104 -29.31 -6.41 6.11
N LEU A 105 -29.75 -7.30 7.02
CA LEU A 105 -28.85 -8.25 7.68
C LEU A 105 -28.23 -9.25 6.69
N ILE A 106 -29.00 -9.76 5.72
CA ILE A 106 -28.50 -10.63 4.65
C ILE A 106 -27.43 -9.90 3.83
N TRP A 107 -27.66 -8.63 3.49
CA TRP A 107 -26.69 -7.82 2.75
C TRP A 107 -25.40 -7.55 3.50
N ILE A 108 -25.50 -7.21 4.79
CA ILE A 108 -24.33 -7.04 5.67
C ILE A 108 -23.54 -8.35 5.73
N PHE A 109 -24.22 -9.48 5.90
CA PHE A 109 -23.59 -10.80 5.94
C PHE A 109 -22.87 -11.13 4.63
N LEU A 110 -23.53 -10.95 3.47
CA LEU A 110 -22.93 -11.23 2.16
C LEU A 110 -21.75 -10.30 1.85
N LEU A 111 -21.82 -9.03 2.24
CA LEU A 111 -20.68 -8.10 2.12
C LEU A 111 -19.50 -8.55 2.98
N ILE A 112 -19.74 -9.00 4.21
CA ILE A 112 -18.70 -9.54 5.10
C ILE A 112 -18.05 -10.78 4.49
N VAL A 113 -18.85 -11.74 4.01
CA VAL A 113 -18.33 -12.96 3.35
C VAL A 113 -17.51 -12.62 2.11
N THR A 114 -18.00 -11.68 1.29
CA THR A 114 -17.30 -11.24 0.07
C THR A 114 -15.98 -10.55 0.42
N ALA A 115 -15.97 -9.69 1.45
CA ALA A 115 -14.77 -9.02 1.94
C ALA A 115 -13.74 -10.04 2.46
N ILE A 116 -14.17 -11.04 3.25
CA ILE A 116 -13.29 -12.12 3.72
C ILE A 116 -12.71 -12.90 2.54
N GLY A 117 -13.52 -13.26 1.55
CA GLY A 117 -13.05 -13.99 0.36
C GLY A 117 -12.02 -13.22 -0.48
N VAL A 118 -12.14 -11.89 -0.54
CA VAL A 118 -11.14 -11.03 -1.18
C VAL A 118 -9.86 -11.00 -0.34
N ILE A 119 -9.96 -10.79 0.97
CA ILE A 119 -8.81 -10.75 1.89
C ILE A 119 -8.05 -12.09 1.91
N SER A 120 -8.76 -13.22 1.82
CA SER A 120 -8.14 -14.54 1.77
C SER A 120 -7.40 -14.78 0.47
N LYS A 121 -7.90 -14.29 -0.67
CA LYS A 121 -7.21 -14.45 -1.96
C LYS A 121 -5.93 -13.60 -2.07
N THR A 122 -5.88 -12.43 -1.43
CA THR A 122 -4.71 -11.55 -1.51
C THR A 122 -3.55 -11.96 -0.60
N ASN A 123 -3.79 -12.81 0.40
CA ASN A 123 -2.80 -13.15 1.43
C ASN A 123 -2.32 -14.61 1.40
N VAL A 124 -2.81 -15.44 0.48
CA VAL A 124 -2.35 -16.83 0.37
C VAL A 124 -1.23 -16.90 -0.67
N PRO A 125 0.01 -17.25 -0.29
CA PRO A 125 1.12 -17.44 -1.21
C PRO A 125 0.73 -18.44 -2.32
N THR A 126 1.08 -18.10 -3.55
CA THR A 126 0.74 -18.87 -4.76
C THR A 126 1.22 -20.32 -4.72
N GLU A 127 2.20 -20.64 -3.88
CA GLU A 127 2.72 -22.00 -3.69
C GLU A 127 1.71 -22.98 -3.04
N LEU A 128 0.67 -22.50 -2.34
CA LEU A 128 -0.33 -23.36 -1.68
C LEU A 128 -1.61 -23.59 -2.50
N GLN A 129 -1.78 -22.93 -3.65
CA GLN A 129 -3.01 -23.04 -4.47
C GLN A 129 -3.14 -24.36 -5.24
N GLY A 130 -2.08 -25.17 -5.32
CA GLY A 130 -2.09 -26.40 -6.12
C GLY A 130 -2.75 -27.64 -5.48
N GLN A 131 -3.12 -27.61 -4.19
CA GLN A 131 -3.41 -28.87 -3.47
C GLN A 131 -4.77 -28.97 -2.76
N TYR A 132 -5.61 -27.94 -2.80
CA TYR A 132 -6.93 -27.97 -2.15
C TYR A 132 -8.06 -27.89 -3.18
N ASP A 133 -8.58 -29.05 -3.58
CA ASP A 133 -9.80 -29.18 -4.37
C ASP A 133 -11.01 -28.93 -3.45
N PHE A 134 -11.43 -27.67 -3.34
CA PHE A 134 -12.55 -27.25 -2.49
C PHE A 134 -13.87 -27.77 -3.06
N LYS A 135 -14.44 -28.82 -2.44
CA LYS A 135 -15.81 -29.27 -2.72
C LYS A 135 -16.81 -28.35 -2.02
N PRO A 136 -17.64 -27.57 -2.75
CA PRO A 136 -18.40 -26.46 -2.19
C PRO A 136 -19.58 -26.84 -1.28
N LEU A 137 -19.97 -28.12 -1.20
CA LEU A 137 -21.13 -28.55 -0.41
C LEU A 137 -20.78 -29.05 1.01
N GLU A 138 -19.59 -29.61 1.22
CA GLU A 138 -19.13 -30.04 2.56
C GLU A 138 -18.57 -28.86 3.38
N ALA A 139 -18.22 -27.76 2.71
CA ALA A 139 -17.66 -26.57 3.32
C ALA A 139 -18.65 -25.75 4.16
N PHE A 140 -19.96 -25.98 4.15
CA PHE A 140 -20.88 -25.11 4.90
C PHE A 140 -20.80 -25.25 6.42
N GLY A 141 -20.45 -26.44 6.93
CA GLY A 141 -20.18 -26.66 8.36
C GLY A 141 -18.89 -25.97 8.80
N ASP A 142 -17.81 -26.22 8.04
CA ASP A 142 -16.49 -25.64 8.31
C ASP A 142 -16.46 -24.12 8.05
N VAL A 143 -17.25 -23.61 7.12
CA VAL A 143 -17.43 -22.17 6.89
C VAL A 143 -18.20 -21.54 8.03
N ALA A 144 -19.16 -22.20 8.67
CA ALA A 144 -19.85 -21.62 9.82
C ALA A 144 -18.91 -21.45 11.02
N ASP A 145 -18.07 -22.45 11.30
CA ASP A 145 -17.07 -22.38 12.37
C ASP A 145 -15.90 -21.44 11.99
N TYR A 146 -15.43 -21.48 10.74
CA TYR A 146 -14.44 -20.54 10.22
C TYR A 146 -14.94 -19.10 10.18
N VAL A 147 -16.21 -18.85 9.84
CA VAL A 147 -16.84 -17.51 9.89
C VAL A 147 -17.04 -17.10 11.34
N LYS A 148 -17.42 -18.00 12.24
CA LYS A 148 -17.55 -17.67 13.66
C LYS A 148 -16.21 -17.26 14.28
N ASP A 149 -15.13 -17.97 13.95
CA ASP A 149 -13.79 -17.69 14.45
C ASP A 149 -13.12 -16.52 13.71
N SER A 150 -13.31 -16.41 12.39
CA SER A 150 -12.77 -15.32 11.57
C SER A 150 -13.53 -14.01 11.75
N VAL A 151 -14.86 -14.02 11.90
CA VAL A 151 -15.65 -12.83 12.24
C VAL A 151 -15.42 -12.47 13.71
N GLY A 152 -15.32 -13.44 14.62
CA GLY A 152 -14.92 -13.16 16.01
C GLY A 152 -13.56 -12.48 16.12
N GLY A 153 -12.57 -12.95 15.34
CA GLY A 153 -11.24 -12.36 15.24
C GLY A 153 -11.20 -11.04 14.48
N ALA A 154 -11.89 -10.94 13.34
CA ALA A 154 -11.94 -9.75 12.51
C ALA A 154 -12.72 -8.62 13.17
N VAL A 155 -13.83 -8.91 13.85
CA VAL A 155 -14.61 -7.91 14.60
C VAL A 155 -13.83 -7.40 15.81
N ARG A 156 -13.08 -8.26 16.52
CA ARG A 156 -12.16 -7.82 17.59
C ARG A 156 -11.01 -6.97 17.05
N ARG A 157 -10.47 -7.28 15.87
CA ARG A 157 -9.44 -6.47 15.19
C ARG A 157 -9.97 -5.16 14.59
N LEU A 158 -11.20 -5.16 14.07
CA LEU A 158 -11.87 -4.01 13.46
C LEU A 158 -12.38 -3.00 14.49
N ILE A 159 -12.88 -3.48 15.63
CA ILE A 159 -13.37 -2.61 16.72
C ILE A 159 -12.23 -2.18 17.65
N GLY A 160 -11.14 -2.95 17.72
CA GLY A 160 -10.02 -2.69 18.62
C GLY A 160 -8.91 -1.77 18.10
N VAL A 161 -8.81 -1.52 16.79
CA VAL A 161 -7.70 -0.75 16.20
C VAL A 161 -8.20 0.29 15.19
N PRO A 162 -8.54 1.52 15.63
CA PRO A 162 -8.82 2.62 14.71
C PRO A 162 -7.53 3.02 13.98
N GLY A 163 -7.35 2.58 12.72
CA GLY A 163 -6.23 3.01 11.87
C GLY A 163 -5.89 2.04 10.72
N GLN A 164 -6.01 0.73 10.92
CA GLN A 164 -5.49 -0.27 9.96
C GLN A 164 -6.38 -0.51 8.72
N LEU A 165 -7.67 -0.20 8.77
CA LEU A 165 -8.54 -0.30 7.58
C LEU A 165 -8.15 0.73 6.51
N GLY A 166 -7.66 1.90 6.96
CA GLY A 166 -7.18 2.95 6.09
C GLY A 166 -5.95 2.51 5.31
N THR A 167 -4.98 1.85 5.95
CA THR A 167 -3.74 1.41 5.29
C THR A 167 -3.98 0.31 4.25
N PHE A 168 -4.92 -0.61 4.47
CA PHE A 168 -5.23 -1.66 3.49
C PHE A 168 -5.97 -1.13 2.25
N VAL A 169 -6.98 -0.27 2.44
CA VAL A 169 -7.70 0.38 1.33
C VAL A 169 -6.76 1.33 0.57
N LYS A 170 -5.85 2.00 1.28
CA LYS A 170 -4.80 2.83 0.67
C LYS A 170 -3.85 1.98 -0.19
N ARG A 171 -3.38 0.82 0.28
CA ARG A 171 -2.49 -0.07 -0.50
C ARG A 171 -3.09 -0.52 -1.84
N ASN A 172 -4.38 -0.90 -1.85
CA ASN A 172 -5.04 -1.39 -3.06
C ASN A 172 -5.42 -0.29 -4.07
N LEU A 173 -5.66 0.94 -3.61
CA LEU A 173 -5.84 2.09 -4.52
C LEU A 173 -4.50 2.54 -5.14
N ASN A 174 -3.38 2.29 -4.46
CA ASN A 174 -2.04 2.70 -4.89
C ASN A 174 -1.52 1.94 -6.13
N ASP A 175 -1.87 0.65 -6.29
CA ASP A 175 -1.48 -0.15 -7.47
C ASP A 175 -2.16 0.32 -8.78
N SER A 176 -3.13 1.24 -8.70
CA SER A 176 -3.95 1.66 -9.85
C SER A 176 -3.69 3.09 -10.37
N ILE A 177 -2.97 3.95 -9.63
CA ILE A 177 -2.95 5.41 -9.88
C ILE A 177 -1.61 5.93 -10.44
N GLY A 178 -0.52 5.18 -10.36
CA GLY A 178 0.75 5.56 -11.00
C GLY A 178 1.85 4.58 -10.66
N HIS A 179 2.81 4.41 -11.58
CA HIS A 179 3.92 3.45 -11.53
C HIS A 179 4.63 3.42 -10.17
N SER A 180 4.11 2.64 -9.22
CA SER A 180 4.72 2.43 -7.91
C SER A 180 5.81 1.39 -8.10
N PHE A 181 7.04 1.84 -8.14
CA PHE A 181 8.18 0.97 -8.30
C PHE A 181 8.38 0.13 -7.04
N MET A 182 8.16 -1.18 -7.12
CA MET A 182 8.42 -2.10 -6.02
C MET A 182 9.84 -2.67 -6.11
N GLY A 183 10.44 -2.95 -4.95
CA GLY A 183 11.74 -3.60 -4.81
C GLY A 183 11.70 -4.69 -3.74
N GLN A 184 12.79 -5.44 -3.61
CA GLN A 184 13.05 -6.41 -2.55
C GLN A 184 14.05 -5.86 -1.54
N VAL A 185 13.92 -6.27 -0.29
CA VAL A 185 14.91 -5.96 0.76
C VAL A 185 16.21 -6.70 0.44
N ASP A 186 17.36 -6.04 0.63
CA ASP A 186 18.66 -6.70 0.48
C ASP A 186 18.73 -7.96 1.35
N PRO A 187 18.90 -9.17 0.76
CA PRO A 187 18.88 -10.43 1.50
C PRO A 187 20.05 -10.56 2.50
N TYR A 188 21.10 -9.75 2.34
CA TYR A 188 22.21 -9.68 3.30
C TYR A 188 21.96 -8.69 4.43
N SER A 189 20.84 -7.95 4.38
CA SER A 189 20.38 -7.07 5.46
C SER A 189 19.43 -7.79 6.41
N GLU A 190 19.95 -8.78 7.16
CA GLU A 190 19.21 -9.42 8.27
C GLU A 190 18.90 -8.46 9.44
N ARG A 191 19.16 -7.16 9.28
CA ARG A 191 19.11 -6.16 10.34
C ARG A 191 18.16 -5.06 9.97
N ASP A 192 17.28 -4.72 10.90
CA ASP A 192 16.41 -3.55 10.78
C ASP A 192 17.23 -2.30 11.08
N LEU A 193 17.50 -1.50 10.05
CA LEU A 193 18.18 -0.23 10.19
C LEU A 193 17.17 0.87 10.51
N GLY A 194 17.60 1.90 11.25
CA GLY A 194 16.77 3.00 11.70
C GLY A 194 16.71 3.06 13.23
N VAL A 195 15.66 3.69 13.76
CA VAL A 195 15.42 3.84 15.20
C VAL A 195 14.06 3.28 15.53
N GLN A 196 13.97 2.39 16.51
CA GLN A 196 12.70 1.79 16.93
C GLN A 196 12.55 1.89 18.45
N PHE A 197 11.32 2.10 18.91
CA PHE A 197 10.95 1.88 20.31
C PHE A 197 10.75 0.38 20.52
N THR A 198 11.56 -0.21 21.40
CA THR A 198 11.50 -1.65 21.70
C THR A 198 10.59 -1.95 22.88
N GLU A 199 10.50 -1.02 23.82
CA GLU A 199 9.65 -1.15 24.99
C GLU A 199 9.29 0.24 25.50
N ILE A 200 8.00 0.51 25.72
CA ILE A 200 7.54 1.66 26.47
C ILE A 200 6.72 1.16 27.65
N ARG A 201 7.10 1.57 28.86
CA ARG A 201 6.48 1.12 30.09
C ARG A 201 6.43 2.22 31.13
N THR A 202 5.52 2.08 32.07
CA THR A 202 5.48 2.89 33.28
C THR A 202 5.49 1.97 34.50
N PHE A 203 5.94 2.48 35.65
CA PHE A 203 6.03 1.72 36.89
C PHE A 203 4.65 1.48 37.49
N SER A 204 3.75 2.46 37.33
CA SER A 204 2.35 2.36 37.73
C SER A 204 1.48 2.88 36.58
N SER A 205 0.30 2.30 36.40
CA SER A 205 -0.72 2.89 35.51
C SER A 205 -1.59 3.92 36.23
N GLU A 206 -1.44 4.04 37.55
CA GLU A 206 -2.19 4.93 38.42
C GLU A 206 -1.24 5.78 39.26
N PHE A 207 -1.44 7.09 39.20
CA PHE A 207 -0.71 8.10 39.97
C PHE A 207 -1.72 8.98 40.71
N TYR A 208 -1.26 9.76 41.69
CA TYR A 208 -2.08 10.80 42.31
C TYR A 208 -1.67 12.20 41.85
N GLU A 209 -2.58 13.16 41.95
CA GLU A 209 -2.27 14.56 41.67
C GLU A 209 -1.09 15.06 42.52
N GLY A 210 -0.13 15.73 41.86
CA GLY A 210 1.16 16.13 42.42
C GLY A 210 2.18 14.99 42.63
N GLU A 211 1.87 13.77 42.19
CA GLU A 211 2.85 12.69 42.05
C GLU A 211 3.51 12.77 40.68
N GLU A 212 4.81 12.55 40.65
CA GLU A 212 5.57 12.51 39.42
C GLU A 212 5.18 11.29 38.57
N VAL A 213 4.85 11.55 37.30
CA VAL A 213 4.60 10.50 36.32
C VAL A 213 5.88 10.23 35.54
N VAL A 214 6.40 9.00 35.63
CA VAL A 214 7.59 8.57 34.89
C VAL A 214 7.24 7.46 33.90
N VAL A 215 7.66 7.65 32.65
CA VAL A 215 7.55 6.66 31.57
C VAL A 215 8.94 6.34 31.04
N TRP A 216 9.28 5.05 31.00
CA TRP A 216 10.54 4.55 30.44
C TRP A 216 10.31 4.11 29.01
N ALA A 217 11.23 4.49 28.12
CA ALA A 217 11.28 3.96 26.76
C ALA A 217 12.68 3.43 26.44
N ASP A 218 12.74 2.22 25.90
CA ASP A 218 13.97 1.61 25.38
C ASP A 218 14.04 1.82 23.87
N ILE A 219 15.04 2.58 23.43
CA ILE A 219 15.28 2.89 22.03
C ILE A 219 16.38 1.97 21.51
N GLN A 220 16.14 1.30 20.38
CA GLN A 220 17.17 0.60 19.63
C GLN A 220 17.40 1.34 18.32
N GLY A 221 18.65 1.75 18.08
CA GLY A 221 19.06 2.37 16.83
C GLY A 221 20.13 1.53 16.14
N GLU A 222 20.00 1.33 14.82
CA GLU A 222 21.04 0.73 13.98
C GLU A 222 21.23 1.54 12.70
N THR A 223 22.48 1.86 12.36
CA THR A 223 22.83 2.52 11.08
C THR A 223 23.83 1.71 10.28
N PHE A 224 23.74 1.83 8.95
CA PHE A 224 24.68 1.20 8.04
C PHE A 224 26.01 1.95 7.93
N LYS A 225 25.98 3.29 7.82
CA LYS A 225 27.18 4.10 7.54
C LYS A 225 27.15 5.48 8.19
N ASP A 226 26.02 6.18 8.09
CA ASP A 226 25.88 7.57 8.56
C ASP A 226 25.40 7.63 10.01
N ILE A 227 25.88 8.59 10.79
CA ILE A 227 25.35 8.79 12.14
C ILE A 227 23.88 9.23 12.10
N ILE A 228 23.07 8.67 13.01
CA ILE A 228 21.67 9.08 13.20
C ILE A 228 21.65 10.12 14.31
N ARG A 229 21.10 11.31 14.02
CA ARG A 229 20.81 12.33 15.02
C ARG A 229 19.33 12.25 15.35
N LEU A 230 19.00 11.84 16.57
CA LEU A 230 17.66 11.59 17.04
C LEU A 230 17.25 12.72 17.99
N ASN A 231 16.28 13.52 17.56
CA ASN A 231 15.65 14.56 18.36
C ASN A 231 14.41 13.98 19.05
N MET A 232 14.45 13.89 20.36
CA MET A 232 13.42 13.26 21.17
C MET A 232 12.46 14.32 21.73
N ARG A 233 11.17 13.98 21.81
CA ARG A 233 10.15 14.77 22.50
C ARG A 233 9.22 13.83 23.24
N CYS A 234 8.76 14.21 24.42
CA CYS A 234 7.73 13.47 25.11
C CYS A 234 6.65 14.41 25.64
N TYR A 235 5.41 13.93 25.62
CA TYR A 235 4.25 14.74 25.96
C TYR A 235 3.07 13.88 26.39
N ALA A 236 2.18 14.43 27.21
CA ALA A 236 0.96 13.77 27.65
C ALA A 236 -0.27 14.46 27.05
N VAL A 237 -1.18 13.68 26.46
CA VAL A 237 -2.46 14.18 25.93
C VAL A 237 -3.58 13.87 26.90
N GLY A 238 -4.13 14.91 27.52
CA GLY A 238 -5.24 14.81 28.48
C GLY A 238 -6.63 14.63 27.83
N PRO A 239 -7.69 14.50 28.64
CA PRO A 239 -9.06 14.22 28.17
C PRO A 239 -9.64 15.34 27.29
N GLU A 240 -9.22 16.59 27.52
CA GLU A 240 -9.62 17.75 26.73
C GLU A 240 -8.67 18.03 25.55
N LYS A 241 -7.83 17.06 25.16
CA LYS A 241 -6.75 17.21 24.16
C LYS A 241 -5.72 18.28 24.52
N GLN A 242 -5.64 18.66 25.80
CA GLN A 242 -4.57 19.50 26.31
C GLN A 242 -3.26 18.71 26.25
N VAL A 243 -2.19 19.35 25.78
CA VAL A 243 -0.87 18.76 25.64
C VAL A 243 0.02 19.31 26.75
N TYR A 244 0.59 18.40 27.53
CA TYR A 244 1.56 18.72 28.57
C TYR A 244 2.92 18.21 28.09
N ASP A 245 3.91 19.09 27.96
CA ASP A 245 5.26 18.67 27.57
C ASP A 245 5.97 18.04 28.78
N GLY A 246 6.66 16.92 28.54
CA GLY A 246 7.48 16.23 29.54
C GLY A 246 8.96 16.52 29.34
N ILE A 247 9.76 16.20 30.35
CA ILE A 247 11.23 16.32 30.31
C ILE A 247 11.82 14.96 29.94
N ILE A 248 12.74 14.94 28.98
CA ILE A 248 13.47 13.72 28.59
C ILE A 248 14.83 13.68 29.27
N GLU A 249 15.05 12.61 30.03
CA GLU A 249 16.32 12.32 30.68
C GLU A 249 16.95 11.04 30.12
N THR A 250 18.26 11.09 29.91
CA THR A 250 19.08 9.92 29.57
C THR A 250 20.21 9.79 30.58
N ASN A 251 20.26 8.65 31.28
CA ASN A 251 21.22 8.43 32.38
C ASN A 251 21.26 9.57 33.43
N GLY A 252 20.12 10.22 33.69
CA GLY A 252 20.01 11.34 34.64
C GLY A 252 20.51 12.69 34.10
N VAL A 253 20.72 12.82 32.79
CA VAL A 253 21.06 14.08 32.13
C VAL A 253 19.98 14.41 31.10
N GLU A 254 19.45 15.62 31.16
CA GLU A 254 18.52 16.17 30.17
C GLU A 254 19.23 16.27 28.81
N GLN A 255 18.69 15.56 27.80
CA GLN A 255 19.26 15.52 26.45
C GLN A 255 18.16 15.36 25.41
N ASP A 256 17.95 16.41 24.62
CA ASP A 256 17.00 16.37 23.50
C ASP A 256 17.59 15.69 22.25
N LEU A 257 18.93 15.64 22.15
CA LEU A 257 19.64 15.14 20.98
C LEU A 257 20.51 13.93 21.32
N LEU A 258 20.13 12.78 20.77
CA LEU A 258 20.89 11.54 20.84
C LEU A 258 21.62 11.29 19.53
N VAL A 259 22.81 10.68 19.60
CA VAL A 259 23.64 10.36 18.44
C VAL A 259 23.95 8.87 18.43
N ILE A 260 23.41 8.15 17.45
CA ILE A 260 23.62 6.70 17.27
C ILE A 260 24.64 6.51 16.15
N LYS A 261 25.75 5.81 16.42
CA LYS A 261 26.86 5.64 15.45
C LYS A 261 26.86 4.30 14.73
N MET A 262 26.42 3.24 15.40
CA MET A 262 26.34 1.89 14.84
C MET A 262 25.06 1.25 15.36
N ARG A 263 25.18 0.30 16.28
CA ARG A 263 24.06 -0.33 16.97
C ARG A 263 24.12 0.04 18.45
N GLU A 264 23.11 0.77 18.90
CA GLU A 264 23.04 1.25 20.28
C GLU A 264 21.65 0.99 20.85
N LYS A 265 21.61 0.62 22.13
CA LYS A 265 20.37 0.56 22.91
C LYS A 265 20.45 1.64 23.98
N ILE A 266 19.50 2.57 23.96
CA ILE A 266 19.46 3.74 24.84
C ILE A 266 18.15 3.72 25.61
N GLY A 267 18.22 3.73 26.93
CA GLY A 267 17.05 3.91 27.79
C GLY A 267 16.81 5.40 28.04
N VAL A 268 15.58 5.86 27.84
CA VAL A 268 15.16 7.24 28.10
C VAL A 268 14.03 7.25 29.12
N GLN A 269 13.96 8.31 29.93
CA GLN A 269 12.88 8.54 30.89
C GLN A 269 12.16 9.83 30.50
N CYS A 270 10.84 9.75 30.36
CA CYS A 270 9.98 10.91 30.22
C CYS A 270 9.31 11.19 31.57
N ARG A 271 9.52 12.39 32.10
CA ARG A 271 9.05 12.81 33.44
C ARG A 271 8.05 13.97 33.33
N PHE A 272 7.02 13.92 34.18
CA PHE A 272 6.03 14.98 34.34
C PHE A 272 5.84 15.28 35.83
N ASP A 273 6.12 16.52 36.24
CA ASP A 273 6.09 16.91 37.65
C ASP A 273 4.67 17.08 38.21
N ASP A 274 3.73 17.57 37.40
CA ASP A 274 2.37 17.89 37.86
C ASP A 274 1.35 17.72 36.72
N LEU A 275 0.77 16.51 36.63
CA LEU A 275 -0.38 16.25 35.78
C LEU A 275 -1.66 16.39 36.62
N PRO A 276 -2.66 17.16 36.15
CA PRO A 276 -3.97 17.20 36.78
C PRO A 276 -4.63 15.82 36.86
N ALA A 277 -5.65 15.66 37.71
CA ALA A 277 -6.41 14.42 37.73
C ALA A 277 -7.10 14.15 36.38
N GLY A 278 -6.93 12.95 35.83
CA GLY A 278 -7.45 12.60 34.51
C GLY A 278 -6.86 11.32 33.92
N TYR A 279 -7.23 11.04 32.67
CA TYR A 279 -6.62 9.99 31.86
C TYR A 279 -5.73 10.62 30.80
N TYR A 280 -4.49 10.13 30.70
CA TYR A 280 -3.49 10.66 29.79
C TYR A 280 -2.98 9.58 28.85
N ASP A 281 -2.80 9.95 27.60
CA ASP A 281 -2.02 9.20 26.62
C ASP A 281 -0.63 9.81 26.55
N VAL A 282 0.33 9.20 27.26
CA VAL A 282 1.72 9.66 27.33
C VAL A 282 2.47 9.11 26.13
N ARG A 283 2.99 10.01 25.31
CA ARG A 283 3.67 9.71 24.05
C ARG A 283 5.13 10.08 24.12
N VAL A 284 5.95 9.21 23.56
CA VAL A 284 7.37 9.44 23.29
C VAL A 284 7.53 9.45 21.78
N ALA A 285 8.01 10.58 21.26
CA ALA A 285 8.24 10.80 19.85
C ALA A 285 9.73 11.01 19.59
N GLY A 286 10.21 10.54 18.44
CA GLY A 286 11.59 10.71 18.01
C GLY A 286 11.64 11.10 16.54
N ALA A 287 12.33 12.19 16.22
CA ALA A 287 12.57 12.65 14.85
C ALA A 287 14.06 12.48 14.51
N PHE A 288 14.38 11.74 13.44
CA PHE A 288 15.77 11.44 13.11
C PHE A 288 16.09 11.49 11.62
N ASN A 289 17.33 11.85 11.29
CA ASN A 289 17.81 11.77 9.92
C ASN A 289 18.17 10.33 9.56
N PHE A 290 17.74 9.89 8.38
CA PHE A 290 18.11 8.57 7.86
C PHE A 290 18.38 8.63 6.35
N ARG A 291 19.20 7.69 5.87
CA ARG A 291 19.53 7.55 4.45
C ARG A 291 19.24 6.13 3.99
N THR A 292 18.38 6.01 2.98
CA THR A 292 18.09 4.75 2.30
C THR A 292 18.80 4.71 0.96
N TRP A 293 19.38 3.55 0.63
CA TRP A 293 19.93 3.26 -0.69
C TRP A 293 19.10 2.18 -1.38
N ALA A 294 19.02 2.28 -2.70
CA ALA A 294 18.53 1.22 -3.55
C ALA A 294 19.38 1.10 -4.80
N TYR A 295 19.44 -0.09 -5.38
CA TYR A 295 20.07 -0.34 -6.66
C TYR A 295 19.26 -1.33 -7.48
N VAL A 296 19.37 -1.24 -8.81
CA VAL A 296 18.67 -2.11 -9.75
C VAL A 296 19.63 -2.48 -10.89
N PRO A 297 19.88 -3.78 -11.11
CA PRO A 297 20.67 -4.21 -12.26
C PRO A 297 19.81 -4.23 -13.52
N TYR A 298 20.27 -3.53 -14.56
CA TYR A 298 19.74 -3.66 -15.91
C TYR A 298 20.74 -4.38 -16.80
N TYR A 299 20.21 -5.19 -17.70
CA TYR A 299 21.00 -5.97 -18.64
C TYR A 299 20.70 -5.46 -20.04
N PHE A 300 21.75 -5.24 -20.82
CA PHE A 300 21.71 -4.68 -22.16
C PHE A 300 22.27 -5.70 -23.13
N ALA A 301 21.66 -5.84 -24.30
CA ALA A 301 22.13 -6.73 -25.35
C ALA A 301 21.97 -6.08 -26.74
N PRO A 302 22.76 -6.51 -27.75
CA PRO A 302 22.56 -6.07 -29.12
C PRO A 302 21.13 -6.35 -29.59
N ASP A 303 20.48 -5.36 -30.20
CA ASP A 303 19.08 -5.50 -30.69
C ASP A 303 18.91 -6.65 -31.69
N GLU A 304 19.94 -6.95 -32.49
CA GLU A 304 19.95 -8.08 -33.44
C GLU A 304 19.88 -9.45 -32.73
N LEU A 305 20.58 -9.60 -31.60
CA LEU A 305 20.56 -10.84 -30.82
C LEU A 305 19.16 -11.09 -30.24
N ILE A 306 18.57 -10.07 -29.62
CA ILE A 306 17.22 -10.14 -29.03
C ILE A 306 16.19 -10.49 -30.11
N LYS A 307 16.24 -9.83 -31.27
CA LYS A 307 15.36 -10.13 -32.41
C LYS A 307 15.54 -11.56 -32.92
N GLY A 308 16.78 -12.05 -32.95
CA GLY A 308 17.09 -13.42 -33.38
C GLY A 308 16.53 -14.49 -32.45
N LEU A 309 16.54 -14.23 -31.13
CA LEU A 309 15.93 -15.11 -30.13
C LEU A 309 14.40 -15.12 -30.24
N TRP A 310 13.77 -13.93 -30.35
CA TRP A 310 12.32 -13.84 -30.56
C TRP A 310 11.87 -14.49 -31.87
N ALA A 311 12.65 -14.38 -32.94
CA ALA A 311 12.34 -15.05 -34.21
C ALA A 311 12.36 -16.59 -34.13
N GLN A 312 12.97 -17.14 -33.08
CA GLN A 312 13.01 -18.57 -32.77
C GLN A 312 12.03 -18.96 -31.66
N ASP A 313 11.12 -18.05 -31.26
CA ASP A 313 10.21 -18.22 -30.12
C ASP A 313 10.93 -18.51 -28.79
N LEU A 314 12.17 -18.01 -28.63
CA LEU A 314 12.95 -18.10 -27.39
C LEU A 314 12.83 -16.80 -26.58
N ASP A 315 12.70 -16.93 -25.26
CA ASP A 315 12.69 -15.79 -24.34
C ASP A 315 14.13 -15.33 -24.04
N PRO A 316 14.54 -14.11 -24.46
CA PRO A 316 15.89 -13.61 -24.26
C PRO A 316 16.34 -13.59 -22.80
N ALA A 317 15.43 -13.32 -21.84
CA ALA A 317 15.77 -13.31 -20.43
C ALA A 317 16.11 -14.72 -19.92
N ALA A 318 15.25 -15.69 -20.26
CA ALA A 318 15.44 -17.08 -19.88
C ALA A 318 16.72 -17.67 -20.48
N GLU A 319 16.98 -17.44 -21.77
CA GLU A 319 18.20 -17.91 -22.45
C GLU A 319 19.48 -17.31 -21.86
N ALA A 320 19.43 -16.04 -21.42
CA ALA A 320 20.54 -15.37 -20.77
C ALA A 320 20.68 -15.71 -19.26
N GLY A 321 19.73 -16.44 -18.67
CA GLY A 321 19.71 -16.75 -17.25
C GLY A 321 19.53 -15.52 -16.35
N ILE A 322 18.80 -14.50 -16.83
CA ILE A 322 18.54 -13.25 -16.10
C ILE A 322 17.05 -13.11 -15.75
N PRO A 323 16.70 -12.30 -14.74
CA PRO A 323 15.30 -11.97 -14.46
C PRO A 323 14.64 -11.29 -15.66
N SER A 324 13.41 -11.68 -16.01
CA SER A 324 12.66 -11.06 -17.10
C SER A 324 12.34 -9.58 -16.84
N ARG A 325 12.30 -9.17 -15.56
CA ARG A 325 12.15 -7.79 -15.12
C ARG A 325 13.21 -7.42 -14.08
N PRO A 326 13.71 -6.18 -14.08
CA PRO A 326 14.63 -5.72 -13.06
C PRO A 326 14.00 -5.85 -11.68
N VAL A 327 14.79 -6.24 -10.68
CA VAL A 327 14.36 -6.21 -9.28
C VAL A 327 15.23 -5.20 -8.56
N ALA A 328 14.60 -4.14 -8.08
CA ALA A 328 15.28 -3.16 -7.24
C ALA A 328 15.57 -3.78 -5.87
N ILE A 329 16.79 -3.61 -5.36
CA ILE A 329 17.23 -4.06 -4.05
C ILE A 329 17.50 -2.83 -3.21
N TYR A 330 16.93 -2.73 -2.01
CA TYR A 330 17.08 -1.57 -1.13
C TYR A 330 17.49 -1.95 0.29
N THR A 331 18.12 -1.01 0.99
CA THR A 331 18.54 -1.16 2.39
C THR A 331 17.32 -1.24 3.32
N ASN A 332 17.30 -2.20 4.25
CA ASN A 332 16.21 -2.41 5.20
C ASN A 332 16.09 -1.28 6.23
N GLY A 333 15.43 -0.17 5.88
CA GLY A 333 15.23 1.00 6.73
C GLY A 333 13.75 1.43 6.83
N PRO A 334 13.46 2.57 7.50
CA PRO A 334 12.08 3.06 7.68
C PRO A 334 11.34 3.36 6.37
N VAL A 335 12.12 3.64 5.31
CA VAL A 335 11.63 3.99 3.97
C VAL A 335 12.21 3.02 2.97
N GLN A 336 11.34 2.52 2.09
CA GLN A 336 11.69 1.83 0.87
C GLN A 336 11.89 2.84 -0.25
N LEU A 337 12.95 2.64 -1.01
CA LEU A 337 13.22 3.38 -2.23
C LEU A 337 12.94 2.46 -3.42
N GLY A 338 11.79 2.68 -4.05
CA GLY A 338 11.39 1.99 -5.27
C GLY A 338 12.17 2.50 -6.47
N LEU A 339 12.65 1.62 -7.37
CA LEU A 339 13.32 2.00 -8.63
C LEU A 339 12.62 1.39 -9.83
N ALA A 340 12.62 2.12 -10.94
CA ALA A 340 11.96 1.72 -12.18
C ALA A 340 12.21 0.25 -12.60
N SER A 341 11.23 -0.64 -12.41
CA SER A 341 11.42 -2.08 -12.53
C SER A 341 10.48 -2.78 -13.53
N GLU A 342 9.71 -2.04 -14.31
CA GLU A 342 8.62 -2.61 -15.13
C GLU A 342 9.03 -2.96 -16.58
N TYR A 343 10.32 -2.98 -16.91
CA TYR A 343 10.81 -3.19 -18.27
C TYR A 343 11.25 -4.63 -18.51
N ASP A 344 10.95 -5.15 -19.70
CA ASP A 344 11.45 -6.45 -20.12
C ASP A 344 12.97 -6.39 -20.32
N GLN A 345 13.66 -7.43 -19.85
CA GLN A 345 15.09 -7.60 -20.00
C GLN A 345 15.43 -8.73 -20.99
N PRO A 346 16.61 -8.67 -21.64
CA PRO A 346 17.54 -7.54 -21.66
C PRO A 346 17.01 -6.37 -22.49
N ILE A 347 17.51 -5.17 -22.22
CA ILE A 347 17.16 -3.94 -22.93
C ILE A 347 17.91 -3.93 -24.28
N PRO A 348 17.21 -3.84 -25.43
CA PRO A 348 17.86 -3.77 -26.73
C PRO A 348 18.65 -2.48 -26.91
N VAL A 349 19.88 -2.61 -27.39
CA VAL A 349 20.72 -1.49 -27.82
C VAL A 349 21.05 -1.68 -29.29
N ASP A 350 20.63 -0.72 -30.12
CA ASP A 350 21.01 -0.66 -31.53
C ASP A 350 22.05 0.45 -31.72
N PRO A 351 23.31 0.12 -32.05
CA PRO A 351 24.31 1.13 -32.33
C PRO A 351 24.03 2.00 -33.55
N SER A 352 23.17 1.55 -34.47
CA SER A 352 22.76 2.29 -35.66
C SER A 352 21.70 3.34 -35.34
N ASP A 353 20.84 3.06 -34.35
CA ASP A 353 19.82 3.98 -33.81
C ASP A 353 19.99 4.18 -32.28
N PRO A 354 21.02 4.92 -31.85
CA PRO A 354 21.27 5.14 -30.43
C PRO A 354 20.33 6.21 -29.83
N VAL A 355 19.35 6.71 -30.60
CA VAL A 355 18.35 7.70 -30.17
C VAL A 355 17.05 7.01 -29.74
N ARG A 356 16.91 5.71 -30.02
CA ARG A 356 15.81 4.88 -29.49
C ARG A 356 15.68 5.13 -27.98
N ALA A 357 14.45 5.42 -27.57
CA ALA A 357 14.15 5.75 -26.18
C ALA A 357 14.49 4.55 -25.29
N LEU A 358 15.47 4.75 -24.40
CA LEU A 358 15.73 3.83 -23.31
C LEU A 358 14.62 3.99 -22.25
N PRO A 359 14.40 2.95 -21.42
CA PRO A 359 13.38 3.03 -20.39
C PRO A 359 13.60 4.22 -19.46
N PRO A 360 12.54 4.84 -18.92
CA PRO A 360 12.68 5.78 -17.85
C PRO A 360 13.29 5.13 -16.61
N PHE A 361 14.11 5.92 -15.93
CA PHE A 361 14.71 5.60 -14.66
C PHE A 361 14.29 6.66 -13.65
N GLY A 362 13.85 6.19 -12.49
CA GLY A 362 13.41 7.06 -11.43
C GLY A 362 13.41 6.34 -10.10
N ALA A 363 13.24 7.11 -9.04
CA ALA A 363 13.11 6.59 -7.69
C ALA A 363 11.87 7.15 -7.01
N SER A 364 11.18 6.31 -6.22
CA SER A 364 10.02 6.67 -5.42
C SER A 364 10.24 6.36 -3.94
N VAL A 365 9.90 7.30 -3.07
CA VAL A 365 10.00 7.15 -1.61
C VAL A 365 8.69 6.58 -1.05
N ILE A 366 8.77 5.44 -0.34
CA ILE A 366 7.63 4.71 0.21
C ILE A 366 7.86 4.44 1.70
N ASN A 367 6.96 4.89 2.57
CA ASN A 367 7.03 4.59 4.00
C ASN A 367 6.72 3.10 4.27
N GLN A 368 7.60 2.40 5.00
CA GLN A 368 7.42 0.97 5.30
C GLN A 368 6.92 0.68 6.71
N TRP A 369 7.29 1.49 7.69
CA TRP A 369 6.92 1.22 9.07
C TRP A 369 5.53 1.76 9.40
N ALA A 370 4.81 1.02 10.24
CA ALA A 370 3.46 1.40 10.67
C ALA A 370 3.48 2.48 11.76
N ASP A 371 4.54 2.52 12.57
CA ASP A 371 4.62 3.33 13.80
C ASP A 371 5.41 4.64 13.58
N GLY A 372 5.51 5.08 12.32
CA GLY A 372 6.20 6.31 11.96
C GLY A 372 5.84 6.84 10.59
N GLU A 373 6.35 8.03 10.30
CA GLU A 373 6.11 8.75 9.05
C GLU A 373 7.32 9.56 8.58
N VAL A 374 7.38 9.79 7.27
CA VAL A 374 8.42 10.64 6.65
C VAL A 374 7.99 12.09 6.81
N SER A 375 8.63 12.82 7.73
CA SER A 375 8.34 14.24 7.94
C SER A 375 8.82 15.12 6.78
N GLN A 376 9.98 14.79 6.20
CA GLN A 376 10.58 15.58 5.14
C GLN A 376 11.57 14.74 4.33
N VAL A 377 11.43 14.72 3.01
CA VAL A 377 12.50 14.22 2.12
C VAL A 377 13.41 15.39 1.75
N ARG A 378 14.68 15.31 2.14
CA ARG A 378 15.66 16.38 1.85
C ARG A 378 16.06 16.34 0.38
N TYR A 379 16.40 15.14 -0.11
CA TYR A 379 16.69 14.92 -1.52
C TYR A 379 16.47 13.47 -1.93
N ILE A 380 16.27 13.29 -3.23
CA ILE A 380 16.44 12.02 -3.95
C ILE A 380 17.61 12.22 -4.90
N SER A 381 18.48 11.22 -4.99
CA SER A 381 19.65 11.25 -5.85
C SER A 381 19.70 9.98 -6.68
N LEU A 382 19.78 10.14 -8.00
CA LEU A 382 19.87 9.07 -8.97
C LEU A 382 21.33 8.93 -9.42
N LEU A 383 21.91 7.75 -9.22
CA LEU A 383 23.26 7.38 -9.63
C LEU A 383 23.16 6.53 -10.89
N VAL A 384 23.67 7.08 -11.99
CA VAL A 384 23.52 6.52 -13.34
C VAL A 384 24.92 6.24 -13.91
N PRO A 385 25.19 5.07 -14.51
CA PRO A 385 26.50 4.79 -15.09
C PRO A 385 26.91 5.82 -16.15
N ASP A 386 28.21 6.06 -16.30
CA ASP A 386 28.77 7.08 -17.19
C ASP A 386 28.38 6.91 -18.67
N GLU A 387 27.94 5.73 -19.10
CA GLU A 387 27.41 5.53 -20.44
C GLU A 387 26.04 6.17 -20.68
N PHE A 388 25.34 6.62 -19.63
CA PHE A 388 23.98 7.12 -19.69
C PHE A 388 23.81 8.52 -19.10
N THR A 389 22.79 9.22 -19.60
CA THR A 389 22.31 10.52 -19.13
C THR A 389 20.83 10.46 -18.83
N LEU A 390 20.41 11.31 -17.89
CA LEU A 390 19.00 11.60 -17.67
C LEU A 390 18.56 12.77 -18.55
N VAL A 391 17.47 12.57 -19.27
CA VAL A 391 16.80 13.58 -20.11
C VAL A 391 15.30 13.62 -19.78
N LYS A 392 14.64 14.76 -20.04
CA LYS A 392 13.18 14.92 -19.87
C LYS A 392 12.69 14.44 -18.49
N CYS A 393 13.32 14.94 -17.43
CA CYS A 393 12.90 14.64 -16.07
C CYS A 393 11.58 15.33 -15.72
N ASP A 394 10.78 14.69 -14.86
CA ASP A 394 9.58 15.29 -14.25
C ASP A 394 9.92 16.47 -13.32
N ARG A 395 11.14 16.49 -12.80
CA ARG A 395 11.72 17.54 -11.96
C ARG A 395 13.09 17.93 -12.47
N ASP A 396 13.46 19.19 -12.33
CA ASP A 396 14.81 19.62 -12.68
C ASP A 396 15.82 19.19 -11.60
N PRO A 397 16.91 18.49 -11.96
CA PRO A 397 17.99 18.24 -11.01
C PRO A 397 18.68 19.55 -10.64
N VAL A 398 19.21 19.63 -9.42
CA VAL A 398 19.91 20.83 -8.93
C VAL A 398 21.11 21.13 -9.82
N ARG A 399 21.10 22.30 -10.46
CA ARG A 399 22.21 22.77 -11.32
C ARG A 399 23.51 22.82 -10.51
N GLY A 400 24.53 22.10 -10.97
CA GLY A 400 25.83 22.03 -10.30
C GLY A 400 26.08 20.76 -9.48
N SER A 401 25.15 19.80 -9.43
CA SER A 401 25.40 18.48 -8.82
C SER A 401 26.54 17.70 -9.49
N ARG A 402 26.96 18.11 -10.70
CA ARG A 402 28.11 17.54 -11.42
C ARG A 402 29.47 17.85 -10.77
N GLU A 403 29.57 18.90 -9.94
CA GLU A 403 30.85 19.39 -9.43
C GLU A 403 30.67 20.08 -8.07
N GLN A 404 30.43 19.33 -6.99
CA GLN A 404 30.79 19.82 -5.66
C GLN A 404 32.16 19.23 -5.29
N PRO A 405 33.27 19.98 -5.49
CA PRO A 405 34.60 19.56 -5.05
C PRO A 405 34.63 19.74 -3.53
N GLY A 406 34.34 18.67 -2.79
CA GLY A 406 34.29 18.73 -1.32
C GLY A 406 33.57 17.56 -0.66
N TRP A 407 32.67 16.89 -1.38
CA TRP A 407 32.43 15.47 -1.13
C TRP A 407 33.57 14.72 -1.78
N SER A 408 34.63 14.43 -1.03
CA SER A 408 35.68 13.53 -1.48
C SER A 408 35.07 12.14 -1.63
N SER A 409 34.52 11.92 -2.82
CA SER A 409 34.39 10.64 -3.48
C SER A 409 35.76 9.98 -3.43
N ASN A 410 36.02 9.17 -2.42
CA ASN A 410 36.95 8.08 -2.62
C ASN A 410 36.31 7.19 -3.70
N GLU A 411 36.79 7.32 -4.94
CA GLU A 411 36.98 6.20 -5.86
C GLU A 411 35.79 5.35 -6.36
N GLU A 412 34.54 5.83 -6.41
CA GLU A 412 33.51 5.14 -7.22
C GLU A 412 33.51 5.65 -8.66
N THR A 413 34.41 5.03 -9.43
CA THR A 413 34.83 5.26 -10.81
C THR A 413 33.81 4.82 -11.86
N GLY A 414 32.69 5.53 -12.01
CA GLY A 414 31.83 5.28 -13.19
C GLY A 414 30.37 5.74 -13.14
N TYR A 415 30.00 6.63 -12.22
CA TYR A 415 28.61 7.06 -12.05
C TYR A 415 28.47 8.59 -12.06
N ARG A 416 27.35 9.03 -12.61
CA ARG A 416 26.85 10.41 -12.55
C ARG A 416 25.71 10.53 -11.57
N GLU A 417 25.82 11.51 -10.68
CA GLU A 417 24.82 11.80 -9.66
C GLU A 417 23.88 12.95 -10.09
N TYR A 418 22.58 12.65 -10.16
CA TYR A 418 21.51 13.60 -10.42
C TYR A 418 20.69 13.79 -9.15
N ARG A 419 20.84 14.95 -8.49
CA ARG A 419 20.21 15.25 -7.20
C ARG A 419 18.98 16.14 -7.39
N PHE A 420 17.88 15.75 -6.76
CA PHE A 420 16.60 16.44 -6.76
C PHE A 420 16.30 16.89 -5.32
N GLU A 421 16.11 18.19 -5.12
CA GLU A 421 15.84 18.81 -3.82
C GLU A 421 14.44 19.45 -3.79
N ASN A 422 14.03 19.95 -2.62
CA ASN A 422 12.74 20.63 -2.42
C ASN A 422 11.55 19.77 -2.84
N ILE A 423 11.59 18.51 -2.44
CA ILE A 423 10.52 17.57 -2.69
C ILE A 423 9.43 17.89 -1.65
N GLN A 424 8.50 18.76 -2.07
CA GLN A 424 7.42 19.27 -1.23
C GLN A 424 6.17 18.44 -1.48
N ASN A 425 5.90 17.43 -0.66
CA ASN A 425 4.61 17.14 0.01
C ASN A 425 4.64 15.71 0.60
N PRO A 426 5.07 15.52 1.86
CA PRO A 426 5.12 14.20 2.50
C PRO A 426 3.75 13.53 2.66
N ASN A 427 2.66 14.30 2.52
CA ASN A 427 1.30 13.79 2.60
C ASN A 427 0.81 13.15 1.28
N MET A 428 1.56 13.27 0.18
CA MET A 428 1.27 12.54 -1.06
C MET A 428 2.05 11.23 -1.08
N PHE A 429 1.32 10.14 -1.35
CA PHE A 429 1.73 8.74 -1.20
C PHE A 429 3.04 8.33 -1.90
N PHE A 430 3.53 9.12 -2.85
CA PHE A 430 4.81 8.88 -3.53
C PHE A 430 5.46 10.20 -3.88
N GLU A 431 6.66 10.41 -3.36
CA GLU A 431 7.58 11.38 -3.93
C GLU A 431 8.50 10.67 -4.90
N SER A 432 8.33 10.97 -6.19
CA SER A 432 9.15 10.42 -7.26
C SER A 432 9.98 11.49 -7.96
N ALA A 433 11.15 11.08 -8.43
CA ALA A 433 11.91 11.75 -9.48
C ALA A 433 12.09 10.73 -10.61
N THR A 434 11.55 11.04 -11.80
CA THR A 434 11.55 10.15 -12.96
C THR A 434 12.10 10.88 -14.17
N CYS A 435 13.04 10.25 -14.87
CA CYS A 435 13.66 10.77 -16.07
C CYS A 435 13.70 9.70 -17.16
N PHE A 436 13.85 10.09 -18.43
CA PHE A 436 14.19 9.15 -19.49
C PHE A 436 15.70 8.95 -19.56
N LEU A 437 16.13 7.71 -19.80
CA LEU A 437 17.51 7.40 -20.09
C LEU A 437 17.87 7.79 -21.54
N SER A 438 19.10 8.27 -21.74
CA SER A 438 19.72 8.47 -23.04
C SER A 438 21.18 8.06 -22.97
N LEU A 439 21.71 7.46 -24.02
CA LEU A 439 23.16 7.22 -24.12
C LEU A 439 23.94 8.54 -24.08
N GLU A 440 25.15 8.49 -23.52
CA GLU A 440 26.05 9.63 -23.44
C GLU A 440 26.54 10.09 -24.81
N GLY A 441 26.52 11.40 -25.02
CA GLY A 441 26.98 12.06 -26.24
C GLY A 441 26.07 13.21 -26.64
N GLY A 442 26.67 14.35 -27.02
CA GLY A 442 25.91 15.51 -27.52
C GLY A 442 25.52 15.35 -28.99
N SER A 443 26.32 14.61 -29.75
CA SER A 443 26.08 14.29 -31.16
C SER A 443 25.66 12.84 -31.39
N LEU A 444 24.99 12.58 -32.52
CA LEU A 444 24.60 11.22 -32.91
C LEU A 444 25.81 10.28 -32.97
N ALA A 445 26.92 10.72 -33.57
CA ALA A 445 28.14 9.92 -33.70
C ALA A 445 28.79 9.56 -32.34
N GLU A 446 28.67 10.41 -31.33
CA GLU A 446 29.11 10.09 -29.96
C GLU A 446 28.21 9.03 -29.32
N LYS A 447 26.89 9.18 -29.45
CA LYS A 447 25.94 8.18 -28.94
C LYS A 447 26.13 6.82 -29.61
N GLN A 448 26.39 6.78 -30.92
CA GLN A 448 26.72 5.54 -31.64
C GLN A 448 27.99 4.88 -31.07
N ARG A 449 29.05 5.66 -30.82
CA ARG A 449 30.27 5.14 -30.18
C ARG A 449 30.01 4.64 -28.75
N THR A 450 29.15 5.30 -27.98
CA THR A 450 28.76 4.83 -26.65
C THR A 450 27.95 3.54 -26.72
N ALA A 451 26.99 3.43 -27.64
CA ALA A 451 26.26 2.18 -27.90
C ALA A 451 27.20 1.03 -28.30
N GLN A 452 28.13 1.27 -29.22
CA GLN A 452 29.14 0.29 -29.63
C GLN A 452 30.04 -0.13 -28.47
N ARG A 453 30.43 0.78 -27.57
CA ARG A 453 31.20 0.40 -26.37
C ARG A 453 30.36 -0.40 -25.37
N LEU A 454 29.07 -0.09 -25.27
CA LEU A 454 28.17 -0.75 -24.34
C LEU A 454 27.89 -2.21 -24.73
N VAL A 455 27.72 -2.52 -26.02
CA VAL A 455 27.35 -3.88 -26.49
C VAL A 455 28.22 -4.47 -27.60
N GLY A 456 29.14 -3.72 -28.21
CA GLY A 456 29.86 -4.08 -29.45
C GLY A 456 30.96 -5.13 -29.32
N GLY A 457 30.91 -5.97 -28.30
CA GLY A 457 31.81 -7.11 -28.10
C GLY A 457 31.32 -8.12 -27.08
N TYR A 458 30.08 -7.97 -26.62
CA TYR A 458 29.49 -8.78 -25.56
C TYR A 458 28.03 -9.06 -25.92
N ASP A 459 27.61 -10.32 -25.73
CA ASP A 459 26.22 -10.72 -25.95
C ASP A 459 25.28 -10.11 -24.90
N LEU A 460 25.82 -9.83 -23.71
CA LEU A 460 25.07 -9.30 -22.56
C LEU A 460 25.98 -8.44 -21.70
N VAL A 461 25.52 -7.24 -21.35
CA VAL A 461 26.24 -6.32 -20.45
C VAL A 461 25.31 -5.87 -19.33
N MET A 462 25.75 -6.10 -18.09
CA MET A 462 25.03 -5.66 -16.91
C MET A 462 25.54 -4.30 -16.44
N LYS A 463 24.60 -3.40 -16.13
CA LYS A 463 24.85 -2.09 -15.55
C LYS A 463 23.92 -1.88 -14.38
N THR A 464 24.51 -1.59 -13.22
CA THR A 464 23.75 -1.27 -12.02
C THR A 464 23.40 0.21 -12.03
N PHE A 465 22.16 0.52 -11.71
CA PHE A 465 21.73 1.89 -11.46
C PHE A 465 21.37 1.96 -9.99
N ALA A 466 21.60 3.11 -9.36
CA ALA A 466 21.31 3.25 -7.94
C ALA A 466 20.55 4.54 -7.67
N ALA A 467 19.90 4.59 -6.52
CA ALA A 467 19.41 5.82 -5.97
C ALA A 467 19.66 5.84 -4.47
N LYS A 468 19.75 7.04 -3.93
CA LYS A 468 19.82 7.28 -2.49
C LYS A 468 18.90 8.43 -2.13
N THR A 469 18.30 8.36 -0.96
CA THR A 469 17.47 9.44 -0.41
C THR A 469 17.87 9.72 1.02
N GLU A 470 17.85 10.99 1.41
CA GLU A 470 18.02 11.42 2.79
C GLU A 470 16.74 12.12 3.24
N TYR A 471 16.24 11.74 4.40
CA TYR A 471 14.97 12.22 4.92
C TYR A 471 15.01 12.36 6.44
N LEU A 472 14.04 13.12 6.97
CA LEU A 472 13.71 13.19 8.38
C LEU A 472 12.51 12.28 8.63
N TYR A 473 12.67 11.33 9.54
CA TYR A 473 11.65 10.35 9.90
C TYR A 473 11.20 10.58 11.33
N THR A 474 9.90 10.46 11.58
CA THR A 474 9.32 10.59 12.92
C THR A 474 8.69 9.26 13.32
N ILE A 475 9.02 8.77 14.50
CA ILE A 475 8.38 7.64 15.17
C ILE A 475 7.67 8.14 16.42
N GLU A 476 6.59 7.47 16.80
CA GLU A 476 5.85 7.79 18.01
C GLU A 476 5.20 6.54 18.59
N ASP A 477 5.33 6.35 19.90
CA ASP A 477 4.64 5.31 20.64
C ASP A 477 4.27 5.82 22.05
N GLY A 478 3.34 5.17 22.75
CA GLY A 478 2.79 5.71 23.98
C GLY A 478 2.10 4.71 24.89
N VAL A 479 1.88 5.15 26.13
CA VAL A 479 1.23 4.39 27.20
C VAL A 479 0.14 5.22 27.84
N ARG A 480 -0.91 4.56 28.32
CA ARG A 480 -1.99 5.23 29.06
C ARG A 480 -1.73 5.19 30.55
N VAL A 481 -1.92 6.33 31.19
CA VAL A 481 -1.84 6.49 32.65
C VAL A 481 -3.08 7.20 33.17
N GLN A 482 -3.42 6.94 34.43
CA GLN A 482 -4.49 7.59 35.15
C GLN A 482 -3.90 8.37 36.32
N VAL A 483 -4.22 9.65 36.42
CA VAL A 483 -3.90 10.48 37.58
C VAL A 483 -5.19 10.66 38.38
N LYS A 484 -5.19 10.26 39.64
CA LYS A 484 -6.34 10.33 40.55
C LYS A 484 -6.24 11.58 41.41
N GLU A 485 -7.38 12.19 41.72
CA GLU A 485 -7.43 13.25 42.72
C GLU A 485 -6.83 12.76 44.03
N LYS A 486 -5.96 13.58 44.63
CA LYS A 486 -5.41 13.29 45.93
C LYS A 486 -6.53 13.37 46.96
N GLY A 487 -7.05 12.20 47.36
CA GLY A 487 -8.12 12.12 48.35
C GLY A 487 -7.72 12.90 49.60
N VAL A 488 -8.43 13.99 49.89
CA VAL A 488 -8.28 14.72 51.15
C VAL A 488 -8.76 13.77 52.23
N GLY A 489 -7.82 13.08 52.88
CA GLY A 489 -8.11 12.19 54.00
C GLY A 489 -8.97 12.96 55.01
N ARG A 490 -10.23 12.56 55.13
CA ARG A 490 -11.17 13.13 56.09
C ARG A 490 -10.90 12.60 57.49
#